data_AF-A0A388LTJ0-F1
#
_entry.id   AF-A0A388LTJ0-F1
#
_cell.length_a   1.000
_cell.length_b   1.000
_cell.length_c   1.000
_cell.angle_alpha   90.00
_cell.angle_beta   90.00
_cell.angle_gamma   90.00
#
_symmetry.space_group_name_H-M   'P 1'
#
loop_
_entity.id
_entity.type
_entity.pdbx_description
1 polymer ?
#
loop_
_entity_poly.entity_id
_entity_poly.type
_entity_poly.pdbx_seq_one_letter_code
_entity_poly.pdbx_strand_id
1 'polypeptide(L)'
;MVSKNWKPSKGRDKRPKGPPKDEAGNKNEERRLTQEIATVAAQTKRLFDQNQDYKKEQGEKFITIRMIAENKAPDVPKSARVDRGTMRAARPLIPVRFRNKFNEWQVATDAAFTIPTLDDDKALAKSIRDNISTEVPLGVFGVPPPEQTAEGKARGELILTPFDPILVKLDEKAKLCEGLTWRAWDTITMLPYNVLNGRFSTTDIIADSLANIIRTRILTSKTSLQDEATTIDVDMGREESDMDDDEEDEMDVGDKISPGRDDAGAASTTESSAGEYSLRSSATNEDSKDEDTDCSKTQAAAD
;
A
#
# COMPACT_ATOMS: atom_id res chain seq x y z
N MET A 1 -6.64 68.89 -89.72
CA MET A 1 -7.84 68.50 -88.95
C MET A 1 -7.40 68.01 -87.59
N VAL A 2 -7.99 68.57 -86.53
CA VAL A 2 -7.74 68.31 -85.12
C VAL A 2 -8.42 67.01 -84.69
N SER A 3 -7.77 66.21 -83.83
CA SER A 3 -8.32 65.49 -82.65
C SER A 3 -7.41 64.32 -82.26
N LYS A 4 -7.20 63.90 -81.01
CA LYS A 4 -7.53 64.36 -79.65
C LYS A 4 -6.64 63.48 -78.73
N ASN A 5 -6.18 64.05 -77.63
CA ASN A 5 -5.46 63.35 -76.57
C ASN A 5 -6.31 62.22 -75.94
N TRP A 6 -5.68 61.08 -75.61
CA TRP A 6 -6.11 60.26 -74.47
C TRP A 6 -4.90 59.61 -73.80
N LYS A 7 -4.61 60.01 -72.56
CA LYS A 7 -3.78 59.25 -71.61
C LYS A 7 -4.72 58.44 -70.73
N PRO A 8 -4.39 57.18 -70.39
CA PRO A 8 -4.83 56.60 -69.14
C PRO A 8 -3.68 56.54 -68.14
N SER A 9 -4.05 56.90 -66.93
CA SER A 9 -3.28 57.04 -65.71
C SER A 9 -2.82 55.72 -65.09
N LYS A 10 -1.71 55.81 -64.37
CA LYS A 10 -1.32 55.06 -63.15
C LYS A 10 -2.23 53.87 -62.77
N GLY A 11 -1.74 52.67 -63.03
CA GLY A 11 -2.13 51.45 -62.33
C GLY A 11 -0.87 50.77 -61.77
N ARG A 12 -0.44 51.15 -60.56
CA ARG A 12 0.43 50.28 -59.75
C ARG A 12 -0.52 49.26 -59.12
N ASP A 13 -0.54 48.04 -59.65
CA ASP A 13 -1.12 46.89 -58.96
C ASP A 13 -0.34 46.66 -57.66
N LYS A 14 -0.81 47.29 -56.58
CA LYS A 14 -0.42 46.89 -55.23
C LYS A 14 -1.21 45.61 -54.91
N ARG A 15 -0.63 44.45 -55.23
CA ARG A 15 -0.99 43.22 -54.51
C ARG A 15 -0.84 43.50 -53.01
N PRO A 16 -1.87 43.29 -52.17
CA PRO A 16 -1.68 43.32 -50.74
C PRO A 16 -0.74 42.17 -50.39
N LYS A 17 0.47 42.51 -49.96
CA LYS A 17 1.35 41.56 -49.29
C LYS A 17 0.58 41.14 -48.03
N GLY A 18 0.07 39.90 -48.04
CA GLY A 18 -0.59 39.33 -46.87
C GLY A 18 0.32 39.46 -45.64
N PRO A 19 -0.26 39.51 -44.44
CA PRO A 19 0.52 39.65 -43.22
C PRO A 19 1.59 38.54 -43.19
N PRO A 20 2.81 38.84 -42.73
CA PRO A 20 3.86 37.83 -42.63
C PRO A 20 3.32 36.69 -41.77
N LYS A 21 3.36 35.46 -42.32
CA LYS A 21 3.10 34.23 -41.57
C LYS A 21 4.01 34.25 -40.34
N ASP A 22 3.45 33.97 -39.16
CA ASP A 22 4.12 33.87 -37.84
C ASP A 22 5.16 32.73 -37.77
N GLU A 23 6.00 32.56 -38.78
CA GLU A 23 7.12 31.62 -38.78
C GLU A 23 8.18 31.99 -37.74
N ALA A 24 8.31 33.27 -37.41
CA ALA A 24 9.21 33.74 -36.34
C ALA A 24 8.67 33.39 -34.94
N GLY A 25 7.35 33.35 -34.78
CA GLY A 25 6.66 32.86 -33.57
C GLY A 25 6.91 31.37 -33.39
N ASN A 26 6.59 30.58 -34.41
CA ASN A 26 6.75 29.12 -34.37
C ASN A 26 8.21 28.69 -34.16
N LYS A 27 9.18 29.34 -34.82
CA LYS A 27 10.62 29.06 -34.63
C LYS A 27 11.13 29.43 -33.23
N ASN A 28 10.52 30.41 -32.56
CA ASN A 28 10.91 30.77 -31.21
C ASN A 28 10.35 29.77 -30.18
N GLU A 29 9.13 29.27 -30.41
CA GLU A 29 8.49 28.24 -29.59
C GLU A 29 9.21 26.91 -29.74
N GLU A 30 9.55 26.52 -30.98
CA GLU A 30 10.32 25.32 -31.26
C GLU A 30 11.70 25.35 -30.58
N ARG A 31 12.40 26.50 -30.62
CA ARG A 31 13.68 26.68 -29.90
C ARG A 31 13.52 26.60 -28.40
N ARG A 32 12.46 27.21 -27.85
CA ARG A 32 12.17 27.17 -26.41
C ARG A 32 11.87 25.75 -25.95
N LEU A 33 11.02 25.01 -26.69
CA LEU A 33 10.72 23.61 -26.41
C LEU A 33 11.96 22.73 -26.51
N THR A 34 12.81 22.95 -27.52
CA THR A 34 14.07 22.23 -27.67
C THR A 34 14.99 22.46 -26.47
N GLN A 35 15.09 23.71 -26.00
CA GLN A 35 15.87 24.05 -24.82
C GLN A 35 15.30 23.43 -23.54
N GLU A 36 13.98 23.40 -23.39
CA GLU A 36 13.30 22.77 -22.25
C GLU A 36 13.52 21.24 -22.25
N ILE A 37 13.38 20.58 -23.41
CA ILE A 37 13.68 19.15 -23.57
C ILE A 37 15.15 18.88 -23.22
N ALA A 38 16.09 19.69 -23.73
CA ALA A 38 17.51 19.53 -23.44
C ALA A 38 17.80 19.71 -21.93
N THR A 39 17.10 20.64 -21.28
CA THR A 39 17.24 20.90 -19.84
C THR A 39 16.70 19.72 -19.03
N VAL A 40 15.50 19.24 -19.36
CA VAL A 40 14.89 18.07 -18.70
C VAL A 40 15.75 16.82 -18.94
N ALA A 41 16.28 16.61 -20.14
CA ALA A 41 17.18 15.49 -20.44
C ALA A 41 18.48 15.57 -19.63
N ALA A 42 19.09 16.76 -19.52
CA ALA A 42 20.28 16.98 -18.72
C ALA A 42 20.02 16.75 -17.22
N GLN A 43 18.88 17.24 -16.71
CA GLN A 43 18.46 17.01 -15.33
C GLN A 43 18.20 15.52 -15.06
N THR A 44 17.49 14.84 -15.97
CA THR A 44 17.20 13.41 -15.88
C THR A 44 18.48 12.59 -15.86
N LYS A 45 19.42 12.90 -16.77
CA LYS A 45 20.74 12.25 -16.80
C LYS A 45 21.49 12.46 -15.49
N ARG A 46 21.55 13.70 -15.00
CA ARG A 46 22.22 14.02 -13.73
C ARG A 46 21.63 13.23 -12.56
N LEU A 47 20.30 13.14 -12.47
CA LEU A 47 19.62 12.34 -11.45
C LEU A 47 19.94 10.84 -11.58
N PHE A 48 20.02 10.34 -12.82
CA PHE A 48 20.39 8.95 -13.08
C PHE A 48 21.82 8.63 -12.64
N ASP A 49 22.78 9.49 -13.02
CA ASP A 49 24.19 9.37 -12.63
C ASP A 49 24.33 9.43 -11.10
N GLN A 50 23.65 10.38 -10.45
CA GLN A 50 23.62 10.49 -8.99
C GLN A 50 23.05 9.23 -8.34
N ASN A 51 21.91 8.73 -8.81
CA ASN A 51 21.32 7.49 -8.30
C ASN A 51 22.24 6.28 -8.49
N GLN A 52 23.00 6.23 -9.58
CA GLN A 52 23.97 5.18 -9.82
C GLN A 52 25.16 5.27 -8.87
N ASP A 53 25.66 6.47 -8.59
CA ASP A 53 26.77 6.67 -7.66
C ASP A 53 26.34 6.41 -6.22
N TYR A 54 25.12 6.82 -5.81
CA TYR A 54 24.52 6.40 -4.54
C TYR A 54 24.45 4.88 -4.40
N LYS A 55 24.08 4.16 -5.46
CA LYS A 55 24.08 2.69 -5.47
C LYS A 55 25.48 2.08 -5.37
N LYS A 56 26.54 2.75 -5.85
CA LYS A 56 27.92 2.25 -5.69
C LYS A 56 28.44 2.53 -4.28
N GLU A 57 28.19 3.71 -3.74
CA GLU A 57 28.69 4.16 -2.44
C GLU A 57 27.94 3.53 -1.26
N GLN A 58 26.65 3.24 -1.43
CA GLN A 58 25.78 2.67 -0.40
C GLN A 58 25.17 1.32 -0.84
N GLY A 59 25.74 0.65 -1.84
CA GLY A 59 25.14 -0.52 -2.50
C GLY A 59 24.83 -1.69 -1.57
N GLU A 60 25.68 -1.92 -0.58
CA GLU A 60 25.45 -2.93 0.46
C GLU A 60 24.27 -2.57 1.39
N LYS A 61 23.93 -1.27 1.50
CA LYS A 61 22.78 -0.78 2.28
C LYS A 61 21.51 -0.60 1.44
N PHE A 62 21.59 -0.66 0.11
CA PHE A 62 20.47 -0.47 -0.80
C PHE A 62 19.97 -1.80 -1.36
N ILE A 63 19.56 -2.69 -0.46
CA ILE A 63 18.98 -3.97 -0.85
C ILE A 63 17.55 -3.71 -1.35
N THR A 64 17.27 -4.10 -2.59
CA THR A 64 15.92 -4.01 -3.16
C THR A 64 15.19 -5.35 -3.09
N ILE A 65 13.87 -5.32 -3.20
CA ILE A 65 13.05 -6.54 -3.28
C ILE A 65 13.51 -7.45 -4.42
N ARG A 66 13.83 -6.87 -5.58
CA ARG A 66 14.38 -7.64 -6.70
C ARG A 66 15.72 -8.30 -6.36
N MET A 67 16.63 -7.63 -5.67
CA MET A 67 17.90 -8.24 -5.25
C MET A 67 17.68 -9.41 -4.29
N ILE A 68 16.71 -9.32 -3.39
CA ILE A 68 16.32 -10.44 -2.51
C ILE A 68 15.78 -11.60 -3.35
N ALA A 69 14.90 -11.32 -4.32
CA ALA A 69 14.35 -12.34 -5.22
C ALA A 69 15.43 -13.04 -6.06
N GLU A 70 16.43 -12.29 -6.52
CA GLU A 70 17.59 -12.77 -7.28
C GLU A 70 18.67 -13.45 -6.41
N ASN A 71 18.40 -13.67 -5.11
CA ASN A 71 19.33 -14.27 -4.14
C ASN A 71 20.64 -13.49 -3.94
N LYS A 72 20.65 -12.19 -4.23
CA LYS A 72 21.80 -11.29 -4.03
C LYS A 72 21.88 -10.70 -2.61
N ALA A 73 20.87 -10.93 -1.78
CA ALA A 73 20.81 -10.50 -0.39
C ALA A 73 20.29 -11.66 0.50
N PRO A 74 21.10 -12.72 0.71
CA PRO A 74 20.65 -13.94 1.39
C PRO A 74 20.38 -13.74 2.88
N ASP A 75 20.86 -12.65 3.48
CA ASP A 75 20.69 -12.40 4.91
C ASP A 75 19.26 -11.94 5.23
N VAL A 76 18.56 -11.29 4.29
CA VAL A 76 17.15 -10.89 4.49
C VAL A 76 16.23 -12.10 4.62
N PRO A 77 16.24 -13.10 3.71
CA PRO A 77 15.44 -14.32 3.90
C PRO A 77 15.84 -15.13 5.14
N LYS A 78 17.12 -15.13 5.55
CA LYS A 78 17.54 -15.78 6.80
C LYS A 78 16.95 -15.08 8.02
N SER A 79 17.03 -13.75 8.06
CA SER A 79 16.43 -12.92 9.11
C SER A 79 14.93 -13.12 9.17
N ALA A 80 14.24 -13.05 8.02
CA ALA A 80 12.81 -13.33 7.90
C ALA A 80 12.43 -14.72 8.46
N ARG A 81 13.23 -15.76 8.22
CA ARG A 81 12.98 -17.10 8.77
C ARG A 81 13.09 -17.13 10.30
N VAL A 82 14.04 -16.39 10.89
CA VAL A 82 14.16 -16.26 12.34
C VAL A 82 12.96 -15.48 12.90
N ASP A 83 12.61 -14.36 12.27
CA ASP A 83 11.49 -13.50 12.67
C ASP A 83 10.15 -14.23 12.62
N ARG A 84 9.92 -15.07 11.60
CA ARG A 84 8.72 -15.93 11.53
C ARG A 84 8.56 -16.87 12.73
N GLY A 85 9.66 -17.23 13.39
CA GLY A 85 9.64 -18.08 14.59
C GLY A 85 9.42 -17.32 15.91
N THR A 86 9.62 -16.00 15.92
CA THR A 86 9.62 -15.19 17.15
C THR A 86 8.52 -14.13 17.16
N MET A 87 8.10 -13.66 15.98
CA MET A 87 7.12 -12.60 15.83
C MET A 87 5.69 -13.13 15.77
N ARG A 88 4.74 -12.26 16.13
CA ARG A 88 3.32 -12.50 15.89
C ARG A 88 3.08 -12.67 14.38
N ALA A 89 2.19 -13.59 14.03
CA ALA A 89 1.72 -13.75 12.67
C ALA A 89 1.25 -12.40 12.10
N ALA A 90 1.84 -12.01 10.98
CA ALA A 90 1.51 -10.79 10.25
C ALA A 90 1.54 -11.11 8.77
N ARG A 91 0.37 -11.45 8.21
CA ARG A 91 0.27 -11.90 6.83
C ARG A 91 0.17 -10.69 5.90
N PRO A 92 1.07 -10.50 4.92
CA PRO A 92 0.94 -9.40 3.98
C PRO A 92 -0.32 -9.55 3.12
N LEU A 93 -1.15 -8.52 3.08
CA LEU A 93 -2.36 -8.43 2.27
C LEU A 93 -2.08 -7.44 1.14
N ILE A 94 -1.90 -7.94 -0.08
CA ILE A 94 -1.34 -7.20 -1.21
C ILE A 94 -2.45 -6.96 -2.23
N PRO A 95 -3.03 -5.74 -2.29
CA PRO A 95 -4.03 -5.42 -3.29
C PRO A 95 -3.36 -5.25 -4.64
N VAL A 96 -3.87 -5.95 -5.66
CA VAL A 96 -3.34 -5.92 -7.01
C VAL A 96 -4.41 -5.61 -8.03
N ARG A 97 -4.03 -4.87 -9.07
CA ARG A 97 -4.86 -4.72 -10.28
C ARG A 97 -3.98 -4.80 -11.51
N PHE A 98 -4.58 -5.23 -12.61
CA PHE A 98 -3.94 -5.15 -13.91
C PHE A 98 -4.46 -3.94 -14.67
N ARG A 99 -3.57 -3.03 -15.09
CA ARG A 99 -3.92 -1.82 -15.81
C ARG A 99 -3.74 -2.04 -17.31
N ASN A 100 -4.84 -2.31 -18.01
CA ASN A 100 -4.81 -2.75 -19.42
C ASN A 100 -4.12 -1.74 -20.33
N LYS A 101 -4.37 -0.44 -20.11
CA LYS A 101 -3.81 0.64 -20.95
C LYS A 101 -2.27 0.64 -20.98
N PHE A 102 -1.63 0.18 -19.91
CA PHE A 102 -0.17 0.20 -19.76
C PHE A 102 0.42 -1.22 -19.75
N ASN A 103 -0.42 -2.25 -19.86
CA ASN A 103 -0.02 -3.66 -19.76
C ASN A 103 0.83 -3.92 -18.51
N GLU A 104 0.40 -3.37 -17.38
CA GLU A 104 1.18 -3.30 -16.15
C GLU A 104 0.37 -3.78 -14.94
N TRP A 105 0.99 -4.59 -14.09
CA TRP A 105 0.49 -4.87 -12.75
C TRP A 105 0.76 -3.70 -11.82
N GLN A 106 -0.23 -3.36 -11.01
CA GLN A 106 -0.12 -2.34 -9.97
C GLN A 106 -0.46 -2.92 -8.61
N VAL A 107 0.23 -2.45 -7.59
CA VAL A 107 0.01 -2.81 -6.18
C VAL A 107 -0.45 -1.57 -5.44
N ALA A 108 -1.42 -1.72 -4.55
CA ALA A 108 -1.82 -0.62 -3.67
C ALA A 108 -0.97 -0.62 -2.40
N THR A 109 -0.39 0.54 -2.08
CA THR A 109 0.33 0.79 -0.83
C THR A 109 -0.03 2.15 -0.27
N ASP A 110 0.26 2.39 1.00
CA ASP A 110 0.05 3.72 1.58
C ASP A 110 1.06 4.76 1.03
N ALA A 111 0.99 5.99 1.54
CA ALA A 111 1.93 7.06 1.19
C ALA A 111 3.40 6.71 1.51
N ALA A 112 3.63 5.92 2.56
CA ALA A 112 4.94 5.45 3.02
C ALA A 112 5.39 4.12 2.40
N PHE A 113 4.61 3.56 1.46
CA PHE A 113 4.81 2.24 0.85
C PHE A 113 4.60 1.05 1.81
N THR A 114 3.94 1.27 2.94
CA THR A 114 3.50 0.19 3.82
C THR A 114 2.46 -0.68 3.12
N ILE A 115 2.56 -1.99 3.35
CA ILE A 115 1.60 -2.98 2.87
C ILE A 115 0.66 -3.33 4.04
N PRO A 116 -0.67 -3.34 3.82
CA PRO A 116 -1.61 -3.81 4.83
C PRO A 116 -1.28 -5.23 5.30
N THR A 117 -1.44 -5.51 6.59
CA THR A 117 -1.22 -6.83 7.16
C THR A 117 -2.51 -7.39 7.76
N LEU A 118 -2.67 -8.70 7.65
CA LEU A 118 -3.76 -9.45 8.25
C LEU A 118 -3.23 -10.20 9.49
N ASP A 119 -3.87 -9.93 10.62
CA ASP A 119 -3.53 -10.53 11.91
C ASP A 119 -4.29 -11.85 12.16
N ASP A 120 -5.47 -12.02 11.56
CA ASP A 120 -6.35 -13.18 11.72
C ASP A 120 -7.03 -13.53 10.40
N ASP A 121 -6.82 -14.75 9.91
CA ASP A 121 -7.41 -15.27 8.67
C ASP A 121 -8.94 -15.30 8.73
N LYS A 122 -9.54 -15.46 9.91
CA LYS A 122 -11.01 -15.42 10.08
C LYS A 122 -11.58 -14.03 9.82
N ALA A 123 -10.75 -13.00 9.91
CA ALA A 123 -11.12 -11.61 9.64
C ALA A 123 -10.77 -11.17 8.21
N LEU A 124 -10.39 -12.08 7.30
CA LEU A 124 -9.92 -11.74 5.95
C LEU A 124 -10.93 -10.88 5.17
N ALA A 125 -12.19 -11.30 5.06
CA ALA A 125 -13.21 -10.55 4.32
C ALA A 125 -13.41 -9.13 4.89
N LYS A 126 -13.50 -9.04 6.23
CA LYS A 126 -13.61 -7.76 6.93
C LYS A 126 -12.38 -6.88 6.69
N SER A 127 -11.18 -7.44 6.80
CA SER A 127 -9.93 -6.71 6.59
C SER A 127 -9.79 -6.18 5.16
N ILE A 128 -10.25 -6.94 4.16
CA ILE A 128 -10.32 -6.46 2.76
C ILE A 128 -11.25 -5.26 2.67
N ARG A 129 -12.47 -5.34 3.22
CA ARG A 129 -13.44 -4.24 3.17
C ARG A 129 -12.97 -2.98 3.88
N ASP A 130 -12.43 -3.14 5.08
CA ASP A 130 -12.08 -2.03 5.96
C ASP A 130 -10.76 -1.37 5.52
N ASN A 131 -9.76 -2.15 5.08
CA ASN A 131 -8.41 -1.66 4.85
C ASN A 131 -8.01 -1.53 3.38
N ILE A 132 -8.71 -2.19 2.45
CA ILE A 132 -8.34 -2.19 1.02
C ILE A 132 -9.40 -1.51 0.16
N SER A 133 -10.61 -2.04 0.15
CA SER A 133 -11.69 -1.59 -0.73
C SER A 133 -13.02 -2.17 -0.28
N THR A 134 -14.06 -1.36 -0.29
CA THR A 134 -15.44 -1.82 -0.10
C THR A 134 -16.00 -2.56 -1.32
N GLU A 135 -15.33 -2.50 -2.47
CA GLU A 135 -15.74 -3.22 -3.67
C GLU A 135 -15.37 -4.70 -3.58
N VAL A 136 -16.21 -5.55 -4.18
CA VAL A 136 -15.97 -6.99 -4.20
C VAL A 136 -14.73 -7.31 -5.05
N PRO A 137 -13.72 -8.01 -4.50
CA PRO A 137 -12.54 -8.39 -5.26
C PRO A 137 -12.91 -9.39 -6.37
N LEU A 138 -12.18 -9.31 -7.49
CA LEU A 138 -12.27 -10.27 -8.60
C LEU A 138 -11.70 -11.65 -8.22
N GLY A 139 -10.97 -11.73 -7.11
CA GLY A 139 -10.47 -12.97 -6.55
C GLY A 139 -9.45 -12.70 -5.46
N VAL A 140 -9.30 -13.66 -4.55
CA VAL A 140 -8.29 -13.65 -3.50
C VAL A 140 -7.39 -14.86 -3.73
N PHE A 141 -6.08 -14.65 -3.66
CA PHE A 141 -5.11 -15.66 -4.06
C PHE A 141 -3.98 -15.81 -3.04
N GLY A 142 -3.63 -17.04 -2.70
CA GLY A 142 -2.41 -17.36 -1.96
C GLY A 142 -1.22 -17.54 -2.91
N VAL A 143 -0.06 -17.05 -2.47
CA VAL A 143 1.20 -17.28 -3.19
C VAL A 143 1.81 -18.61 -2.71
N PRO A 144 2.09 -19.56 -3.62
CA PRO A 144 2.69 -20.83 -3.26
C PRO A 144 4.06 -20.65 -2.58
N PRO A 145 4.39 -21.46 -1.57
CA PRO A 145 5.72 -21.46 -0.95
C PRO A 145 6.81 -21.88 -1.95
N PRO A 146 8.03 -21.32 -1.84
CA PRO A 146 9.13 -21.61 -2.76
C PRO A 146 9.55 -23.10 -2.80
N GLU A 147 9.32 -23.84 -1.72
CA GLU A 147 9.79 -25.23 -1.54
C GLU A 147 8.88 -26.27 -2.18
N GLN A 148 7.67 -25.90 -2.62
CA GLN A 148 6.70 -26.85 -3.19
C GLN A 148 6.83 -27.05 -4.70
N THR A 149 7.71 -26.30 -5.36
CA THR A 149 7.93 -26.38 -6.81
C THR A 149 8.93 -27.46 -7.22
N ALA A 150 9.62 -28.11 -6.27
CA ALA A 150 10.72 -29.05 -6.54
C ALA A 150 10.33 -30.54 -6.52
N GLU A 151 9.19 -30.91 -5.91
CA GLU A 151 8.74 -32.30 -5.86
C GLU A 151 7.31 -32.37 -6.35
N GLY A 152 7.06 -33.18 -7.39
CA GLY A 152 5.73 -33.45 -7.95
C GLY A 152 4.79 -34.19 -7.00
N LYS A 153 4.64 -33.70 -5.77
CA LYS A 153 3.53 -34.06 -4.90
C LYS A 153 2.27 -33.41 -5.46
N ALA A 154 1.24 -34.23 -5.60
CA ALA A 154 -0.09 -33.81 -5.98
C ALA A 154 -0.48 -32.54 -5.20
N ARG A 155 -1.23 -31.64 -5.87
CA ARG A 155 -1.89 -30.45 -5.29
C ARG A 155 -2.84 -30.85 -4.16
N GLY A 156 -2.30 -31.31 -3.03
CA GLY A 156 -2.99 -31.33 -1.75
C GLY A 156 -3.22 -29.88 -1.32
N GLU A 157 -4.20 -29.67 -0.45
CA GLU A 157 -4.51 -28.35 0.13
C GLU A 157 -3.21 -27.65 0.53
N LEU A 158 -2.89 -26.57 -0.18
CA LEU A 158 -1.72 -25.76 0.11
C LEU A 158 -1.95 -25.12 1.47
N ILE A 159 -1.22 -25.60 2.47
CA ILE A 159 -1.23 -24.99 3.79
C ILE A 159 -0.43 -23.70 3.69
N LEU A 160 -1.14 -22.57 3.53
CA LEU A 160 -0.55 -21.25 3.63
C LEU A 160 -0.09 -21.02 5.07
N THR A 161 1.17 -20.67 5.23
CA THR A 161 1.72 -20.29 6.52
C THR A 161 1.17 -18.91 6.94
N PRO A 162 1.15 -18.57 8.24
CA PRO A 162 0.67 -17.27 8.71
C PRO A 162 1.42 -16.05 8.15
N PHE A 163 2.52 -16.24 7.43
CA PHE A 163 3.31 -15.19 6.80
C PHE A 163 3.29 -15.23 5.27
N ASP A 164 2.61 -16.21 4.66
CA ASP A 164 2.51 -16.30 3.21
C ASP A 164 1.60 -15.20 2.68
N PRO A 165 2.03 -14.40 1.68
CA PRO A 165 1.27 -13.25 1.23
C PRO A 165 -0.04 -13.68 0.56
N ILE A 166 -1.09 -12.89 0.79
CA ILE A 166 -2.37 -12.97 0.08
C ILE A 166 -2.45 -11.82 -0.93
N LEU A 167 -2.75 -12.17 -2.17
CA LEU A 167 -3.02 -11.23 -3.26
C LEU A 167 -4.53 -11.01 -3.37
N VAL A 168 -4.96 -9.76 -3.29
CA VAL A 168 -6.36 -9.35 -3.44
C VAL A 168 -6.52 -8.69 -4.81
N LYS A 169 -7.09 -9.40 -5.78
CA LYS A 169 -7.29 -8.88 -7.14
C LYS A 169 -8.51 -7.97 -7.18
N LEU A 170 -8.29 -6.73 -7.58
CA LEU A 170 -9.35 -5.73 -7.78
C LEU A 170 -9.55 -5.43 -9.26
N ASP A 171 -10.72 -4.87 -9.57
CA ASP A 171 -10.98 -4.30 -10.90
C ASP A 171 -10.04 -3.12 -11.20
N GLU A 172 -9.81 -2.86 -12.49
CA GLU A 172 -8.96 -1.73 -12.92
C GLU A 172 -9.49 -0.40 -12.38
N LYS A 173 -10.81 -0.24 -12.22
CA LYS A 173 -11.48 0.97 -11.75
C LYS A 173 -11.81 0.99 -10.26
N ALA A 174 -11.41 -0.05 -9.52
CA ALA A 174 -11.78 -0.19 -8.13
C ALA A 174 -11.26 0.98 -7.28
N LYS A 175 -12.13 1.47 -6.40
CA LYS A 175 -11.80 2.49 -5.40
C LYS A 175 -11.09 1.83 -4.23
N LEU A 176 -9.98 2.43 -3.82
CA LEU A 176 -9.24 2.02 -2.63
C LEU A 176 -9.75 2.77 -1.40
N CYS A 177 -9.58 2.18 -0.22
CA CYS A 177 -9.70 2.87 1.06
C CYS A 177 -8.73 4.05 1.14
N GLU A 178 -9.07 5.02 1.99
CA GLU A 178 -8.30 6.25 2.15
C GLU A 178 -6.83 5.96 2.51
N GLY A 179 -5.91 6.74 1.92
CA GLY A 179 -4.48 6.62 2.16
C GLY A 179 -3.75 5.61 1.25
N LEU A 180 -4.46 4.69 0.61
CA LEU A 180 -3.86 3.76 -0.35
C LEU A 180 -3.78 4.37 -1.77
N THR A 181 -2.69 4.04 -2.46
CA THR A 181 -2.41 4.51 -3.81
C THR A 181 -1.90 3.38 -4.69
N TRP A 182 -2.37 3.34 -5.93
CA TRP A 182 -1.89 2.38 -6.92
C TRP A 182 -0.50 2.74 -7.42
N ARG A 183 0.43 1.80 -7.32
CA ARG A 183 1.82 1.94 -7.76
C ARG A 183 2.19 0.84 -8.72
N ALA A 184 3.03 1.16 -9.70
CA ALA A 184 3.57 0.18 -10.63
C ALA A 184 4.30 -0.94 -9.86
N TRP A 185 4.02 -2.20 -10.20
CA TRP A 185 4.70 -3.35 -9.60
C TRP A 185 6.22 -3.25 -9.77
N ASP A 186 6.68 -2.84 -10.95
CA ASP A 186 8.10 -2.66 -11.22
C ASP A 186 8.75 -1.65 -10.27
N THR A 187 8.05 -0.55 -9.95
CA THR A 187 8.50 0.42 -8.94
C THR A 187 8.64 -0.24 -7.58
N ILE A 188 7.65 -1.01 -7.12
CA ILE A 188 7.72 -1.73 -5.84
C ILE A 188 8.92 -2.68 -5.80
N THR A 189 9.21 -3.40 -6.89
CA THR A 189 10.36 -4.32 -6.92
C THR A 189 11.72 -3.63 -6.83
N MET A 190 11.79 -2.35 -7.22
CA MET A 190 13.00 -1.52 -7.23
C MET A 190 13.19 -0.71 -5.95
N LEU A 191 12.21 -0.69 -5.04
CA LEU A 191 12.34 0.01 -3.77
C LEU A 191 13.34 -0.69 -2.85
N PRO A 192 14.12 0.07 -2.07
CA PRO A 192 14.78 -0.43 -0.89
C PRO A 192 13.78 -1.11 0.03
N TYR A 193 14.09 -2.33 0.48
CA TYR A 193 13.13 -3.09 1.27
C TYR A 193 12.86 -2.45 2.65
N ASN A 194 13.81 -1.66 3.17
CA ASN A 194 13.66 -0.90 4.41
C ASN A 194 12.57 0.19 4.35
N VAL A 195 12.13 0.60 3.16
CA VAL A 195 11.00 1.51 2.98
C VAL A 195 9.66 0.83 3.28
N LEU A 196 9.62 -0.51 3.26
CA LEU A 196 8.43 -1.29 3.64
C LEU A 196 8.18 -1.31 5.15
N ASN A 197 9.01 -0.62 5.93
CA ASN A 197 8.92 -0.61 7.38
C ASN A 197 7.63 0.09 7.83
N GLY A 198 6.64 -0.70 8.20
CA GLY A 198 5.45 -0.23 8.91
C GLY A 198 5.74 0.01 10.40
N ARG A 199 4.69 0.10 11.23
CA ARG A 199 4.83 0.24 12.69
C ARG A 199 5.47 -0.98 13.40
N PHE A 200 5.79 -2.06 12.69
CA PHE A 200 6.26 -3.32 13.25
C PHE A 200 7.55 -3.80 12.58
N SER A 201 8.39 -4.55 13.31
CA SER A 201 9.67 -5.12 12.84
C SER A 201 9.51 -6.27 11.83
N THR A 202 8.45 -6.28 11.02
CA THR A 202 8.13 -7.35 10.06
C THR A 202 8.72 -7.10 8.66
N THR A 203 9.62 -6.13 8.54
CA THR A 203 10.15 -5.64 7.26
C THR A 203 10.82 -6.75 6.45
N ASP A 204 11.62 -7.61 7.09
CA ASP A 204 12.29 -8.74 6.44
C ASP A 204 11.28 -9.77 5.94
N ILE A 205 10.22 -10.04 6.73
CA ILE A 205 9.14 -10.96 6.36
C ILE A 205 8.37 -10.44 5.15
N ILE A 206 7.97 -9.17 5.15
CA ILE A 206 7.27 -8.55 4.03
C ILE A 206 8.17 -8.55 2.78
N ALA A 207 9.45 -8.22 2.95
CA ALA A 207 10.40 -8.19 1.85
C ALA A 207 10.62 -9.57 1.22
N ASP A 208 10.79 -10.62 2.03
CA ASP A 208 10.91 -12.00 1.55
C ASP A 208 9.60 -12.49 0.88
N SER A 209 8.44 -12.06 1.40
CA SER A 209 7.13 -12.37 0.81
C SER A 209 6.95 -11.74 -0.57
N LEU A 210 7.32 -10.46 -0.73
CA LEU A 210 7.32 -9.80 -2.04
C LEU A 210 8.34 -10.41 -2.99
N ALA A 211 9.52 -10.78 -2.49
CA ALA A 211 10.52 -11.49 -3.27
C ALA A 211 9.98 -12.84 -3.75
N ASN A 212 9.17 -13.54 -2.95
CA ASN A 212 8.52 -14.77 -3.36
C ASN A 212 7.54 -14.56 -4.54
N ILE A 213 6.81 -13.44 -4.57
CA ILE A 213 5.94 -13.10 -5.72
C ILE A 213 6.76 -12.92 -7.01
N ILE A 214 7.95 -12.31 -6.91
CA ILE A 214 8.85 -12.17 -8.07
C ILE A 214 9.36 -13.54 -8.52
N ARG A 215 9.80 -14.39 -7.57
CA ARG A 215 10.34 -15.73 -7.86
C ARG A 215 9.28 -16.63 -8.52
N THR A 216 8.03 -16.55 -8.06
CA THR A 216 6.92 -17.34 -8.56
C THR A 216 6.34 -16.83 -9.88
N ARG A 217 6.68 -15.61 -10.31
CA ARG A 217 6.27 -14.98 -11.59
C ARG A 217 4.78 -14.67 -11.73
N ILE A 218 4.04 -14.68 -10.62
CA ILE A 218 2.59 -14.52 -10.56
C ILE A 218 2.10 -13.16 -11.08
N LEU A 219 2.94 -12.12 -11.08
CA LEU A 219 2.63 -10.78 -11.59
C LEU A 219 3.48 -10.40 -12.82
N THR A 220 3.70 -11.34 -13.74
CA THR A 220 4.49 -11.10 -14.97
C THR A 220 3.66 -10.89 -16.22
N SER A 221 2.46 -11.48 -16.30
CA SER A 221 1.55 -11.36 -17.44
C SER A 221 0.13 -11.06 -16.96
N LYS A 222 -0.76 -10.68 -17.88
CA LYS A 222 -2.16 -10.39 -17.53
C LYS A 222 -2.88 -11.58 -16.88
N THR A 223 -2.49 -12.82 -17.21
CA THR A 223 -3.15 -14.04 -16.75
C THR A 223 -2.34 -14.81 -15.71
N SER A 224 -1.06 -14.47 -15.51
CA SER A 224 -0.16 -15.20 -14.61
C SER A 224 -0.72 -15.37 -13.20
N LEU A 225 -1.48 -14.39 -12.71
CA LEU A 225 -2.12 -14.49 -11.41
C LEU A 225 -3.10 -15.66 -11.31
N GLN A 226 -3.93 -15.87 -12.33
CA GLN A 226 -4.90 -16.97 -12.34
C GLN A 226 -4.26 -18.31 -12.71
N ASP A 227 -3.15 -18.28 -13.46
CA ASP A 227 -2.49 -19.49 -13.94
C ASP A 227 -1.60 -20.11 -12.85
N GLU A 228 -0.96 -19.29 -12.01
CA GLU A 228 0.10 -19.71 -11.09
C GLU A 228 -0.28 -19.63 -9.60
N ALA A 229 -1.26 -18.80 -9.22
CA ALA A 229 -1.66 -18.64 -7.81
C ALA A 229 -2.82 -19.55 -7.40
N THR A 230 -2.95 -19.77 -6.10
CA THR A 230 -4.03 -20.61 -5.53
C THR A 230 -5.19 -19.74 -5.10
N THR A 231 -6.39 -20.01 -5.58
CA THR A 231 -7.60 -19.28 -5.17
C THR A 231 -7.95 -19.58 -3.72
N ILE A 232 -8.26 -18.54 -2.96
CA ILE A 232 -8.80 -18.62 -1.60
C ILE A 232 -10.27 -18.25 -1.70
N ASP A 233 -11.14 -19.12 -1.21
CA ASP A 233 -12.57 -18.82 -1.11
C ASP A 233 -12.80 -17.86 0.06
N VAL A 234 -13.40 -16.71 -0.24
CA VAL A 234 -13.66 -15.65 0.75
C VAL A 234 -15.10 -15.22 0.57
N ASP A 235 -15.93 -15.54 1.57
CA ASP A 235 -17.29 -15.04 1.63
C ASP A 235 -17.26 -13.55 1.99
N MET A 236 -17.49 -12.71 0.98
CA MET A 236 -17.51 -11.27 1.17
C MET A 236 -18.82 -10.78 1.81
N GLY A 237 -19.85 -11.63 1.95
CA GLY A 237 -21.19 -11.25 2.38
C GLY A 237 -21.84 -10.24 1.42
N ARG A 238 -23.10 -10.44 1.03
CA ARG A 238 -23.86 -9.28 0.52
C ARG A 238 -24.21 -8.42 1.73
N GLU A 239 -24.11 -7.10 1.60
CA GLU A 239 -24.73 -6.19 2.56
C GLU A 239 -26.16 -6.66 2.77
N GLU A 240 -26.44 -7.22 3.94
CA GLU A 240 -27.82 -7.44 4.39
C GLU A 240 -28.37 -6.03 4.51
N SER A 241 -29.16 -5.61 3.52
CA SER A 241 -29.93 -4.39 3.61
C SER A 241 -30.75 -4.51 4.89
N ASP A 242 -30.42 -3.69 5.89
CA ASP A 242 -31.22 -3.50 7.10
C ASP A 242 -32.68 -3.39 6.65
N MET A 243 -33.44 -4.46 6.83
CA MET A 243 -34.89 -4.41 6.73
C MET A 243 -35.29 -3.76 8.03
N ASP A 244 -35.44 -2.43 7.99
CA ASP A 244 -36.19 -1.69 8.99
C ASP A 244 -37.55 -2.40 9.12
N ASP A 245 -37.72 -3.08 10.26
CA ASP A 245 -38.92 -3.77 10.67
C ASP A 245 -39.92 -2.70 11.09
N ASP A 246 -40.54 -2.05 10.10
CA ASP A 246 -41.70 -1.18 10.29
C ASP A 246 -42.92 -2.05 10.64
N GLU A 247 -42.99 -2.54 11.89
CA GLU A 247 -44.25 -3.03 12.46
C GLU A 247 -45.15 -1.83 12.80
N GLU A 248 -45.83 -1.28 11.79
CA GLU A 248 -47.05 -0.49 11.98
C GLU A 248 -48.24 -1.42 12.29
N ASP A 249 -48.35 -1.88 13.54
CA ASP A 249 -49.60 -2.47 14.03
C ASP A 249 -50.48 -1.38 14.66
N GLU A 250 -51.32 -0.81 13.79
CA GLU A 250 -52.47 0.03 14.09
C GLU A 250 -53.51 -0.77 14.90
N MET A 251 -53.54 -0.58 16.22
CA MET A 251 -54.59 -1.11 17.09
C MET A 251 -55.49 0.02 17.60
N ASP A 252 -56.45 0.43 16.77
CA ASP A 252 -57.66 1.13 17.19
C ASP A 252 -58.61 0.15 17.90
N VAL A 253 -58.66 0.20 19.23
CA VAL A 253 -59.87 -0.13 19.99
C VAL A 253 -59.97 0.84 21.16
N GLY A 254 -60.76 1.90 20.97
CA GLY A 254 -61.37 2.59 22.08
C GLY A 254 -62.38 1.68 22.80
N ASP A 255 -62.27 1.57 24.13
CA ASP A 255 -63.38 2.01 24.98
C ASP A 255 -62.92 2.32 26.41
N LYS A 256 -63.64 3.28 26.99
CA LYS A 256 -63.40 4.01 28.23
C LYS A 256 -63.63 3.15 29.48
N ILE A 257 -62.82 3.30 30.55
CA ILE A 257 -63.24 3.67 31.93
C ILE A 257 -62.03 4.25 32.72
N SER A 258 -62.23 5.36 33.44
CA SER A 258 -61.38 5.97 34.49
C SER A 258 -62.17 5.99 35.82
N PRO A 259 -61.66 6.42 37.00
CA PRO A 259 -60.34 6.25 37.67
C PRO A 259 -60.48 5.90 39.20
N GLY A 260 -59.38 5.66 39.93
CA GLY A 260 -59.34 5.68 41.43
C GLY A 260 -58.04 5.06 42.01
N ARG A 261 -57.12 5.80 42.65
CA ARG A 261 -57.02 6.13 44.11
C ARG A 261 -57.18 4.89 45.02
N ASP A 262 -56.37 4.56 46.03
CA ASP A 262 -55.39 5.22 46.93
C ASP A 262 -54.53 4.08 47.55
N ASP A 263 -53.22 4.20 47.74
CA ASP A 263 -52.47 4.63 48.96
C ASP A 263 -52.05 3.49 49.94
N ALA A 264 -50.84 3.68 50.51
CA ALA A 264 -50.20 3.04 51.67
C ALA A 264 -49.91 1.52 51.62
N GLY A 265 -48.75 0.99 52.01
CA GLY A 265 -47.62 1.46 52.81
C GLY A 265 -46.98 0.25 53.54
N ALA A 266 -45.79 0.46 54.11
CA ALA A 266 -44.93 -0.44 54.93
C ALA A 266 -44.01 -1.39 54.14
N ALA A 267 -42.68 -1.24 54.11
CA ALA A 267 -41.63 -1.07 55.15
C ALA A 267 -41.12 -2.39 55.77
N SER A 268 -39.86 -2.71 55.49
CA SER A 268 -38.88 -3.28 56.43
C SER A 268 -37.46 -3.13 55.80
N THR A 269 -36.62 -2.15 56.16
CA THR A 269 -35.66 -2.12 57.30
C THR A 269 -34.84 -3.42 57.42
N THR A 270 -33.57 -3.47 57.02
CA THR A 270 -32.32 -3.09 57.77
C THR A 270 -31.50 -4.38 57.83
N GLU A 271 -30.26 -4.48 57.35
CA GLU A 271 -29.00 -4.24 58.10
C GLU A 271 -27.83 -4.46 57.11
N SER A 272 -26.96 -3.48 56.82
CA SER A 272 -25.72 -3.12 57.52
C SER A 272 -24.76 -4.28 57.80
N SER A 273 -23.66 -4.38 57.04
CA SER A 273 -22.36 -4.71 57.64
C SER A 273 -21.20 -4.15 56.82
N ALA A 274 -20.38 -3.36 57.51
CA ALA A 274 -19.15 -2.74 57.08
C ALA A 274 -18.03 -3.75 56.80
N GLY A 275 -17.06 -3.34 55.98
CA GLY A 275 -15.87 -4.12 55.66
C GLY A 275 -14.87 -3.34 54.80
N GLU A 276 -14.46 -2.18 55.28
CA GLU A 276 -13.34 -1.37 54.80
C GLU A 276 -12.00 -2.14 54.97
N TYR A 277 -11.12 -2.14 53.97
CA TYR A 277 -9.69 -2.13 54.23
C TYR A 277 -8.93 -1.32 53.17
N SER A 278 -8.24 -0.30 53.67
CA SER A 278 -7.32 0.57 52.95
C SER A 278 -5.92 -0.02 52.81
N LEU A 279 -5.30 0.34 51.69
CA LEU A 279 -3.88 0.55 51.39
C LEU A 279 -2.83 0.15 52.44
N ARG A 280 -1.82 -0.62 51.98
CA ARG A 280 -0.48 -0.57 52.57
C ARG A 280 0.61 -0.61 51.50
N SER A 281 1.17 0.56 51.23
CA SER A 281 2.50 0.74 50.66
C SER A 281 3.55 0.18 51.63
N SER A 282 4.60 -0.43 51.11
CA SER A 282 5.86 -0.60 51.83
C SER A 282 7.00 -0.53 50.83
N ALA A 283 7.69 0.60 50.88
CA ALA A 283 9.05 0.78 50.39
C ALA A 283 10.02 0.19 51.42
N THR A 284 11.11 -0.42 50.94
CA THR A 284 12.36 -0.58 51.67
C THR A 284 13.54 -0.40 50.72
N ASN A 285 14.15 0.77 50.83
CA ASN A 285 15.58 1.15 50.85
C ASN A 285 16.60 0.14 50.29
N GLU A 286 17.38 0.55 49.28
CA GLU A 286 18.77 1.05 49.37
C GLU A 286 19.80 -0.06 49.68
N ASP A 287 20.68 -0.37 48.72
CA ASP A 287 22.10 -0.21 49.01
C ASP A 287 22.92 0.07 47.73
N SER A 288 23.86 0.96 47.96
CA SER A 288 24.90 1.56 47.15
C SER A 288 26.02 0.59 46.75
N LYS A 289 26.63 0.81 45.57
CA LYS A 289 28.09 0.86 45.46
C LYS A 289 28.56 1.51 44.15
N ASP A 290 29.16 2.68 44.30
CA ASP A 290 30.09 3.29 43.35
C ASP A 290 31.37 2.46 43.25
N GLU A 291 31.94 2.37 42.04
CA GLU A 291 33.40 2.39 41.86
C GLU A 291 33.73 2.83 40.42
N ASP A 292 34.08 4.10 40.29
CA ASP A 292 34.94 4.63 39.23
C ASP A 292 36.31 3.96 39.28
N THR A 293 36.87 3.53 38.14
CA THR A 293 38.33 3.56 37.91
C THR A 293 38.66 3.58 36.40
N ASP A 294 38.94 4.79 35.94
CA ASP A 294 40.06 5.27 35.11
C ASP A 294 40.90 4.33 34.21
N CYS A 295 41.05 4.79 32.95
CA CYS A 295 42.25 4.93 32.10
C CYS A 295 43.41 3.89 32.09
N SER A 296 43.74 3.41 30.88
CA SER A 296 45.10 3.20 30.29
C SER A 296 44.95 2.49 28.93
N LYS A 297 45.09 3.11 27.74
CA LYS A 297 46.32 3.42 26.98
C LYS A 297 47.44 2.36 27.00
N THR A 298 47.70 1.74 25.84
CA THR A 298 48.96 1.23 25.21
C THR A 298 48.66 -0.12 24.52
N GLN A 299 49.31 -0.58 23.45
CA GLN A 299 50.19 -0.07 22.40
C GLN A 299 50.37 -1.26 21.42
N ALA A 300 50.79 -0.95 20.19
CA ALA A 300 51.08 -1.86 19.09
C ALA A 300 52.15 -2.95 19.34
N ALA A 301 52.05 -4.06 18.60
CA ALA A 301 53.12 -4.83 17.92
C ALA A 301 52.41 -5.88 17.03
N ALA A 302 52.53 -5.85 15.70
CA ALA A 302 53.65 -6.38 14.89
C ALA A 302 53.83 -7.90 15.05
N ASP A 303 53.27 -8.64 14.10
CA ASP A 303 54.00 -9.61 13.26
C ASP A 303 53.28 -9.70 11.89
#